data_AF-A0A081AEP2-F1
#
_entry.id   AF-A0A081AEP2-F1
#
_cell.length_a   1.000
_cell.length_b   1.000
_cell.length_c   1.000
_cell.angle_alpha   90.00
_cell.angle_beta   90.00
_cell.angle_gamma   90.00
#
_symmetry.space_group_name_H-M   'P 1'
#
loop_
_entity.id
_entity.type
_entity.pdbx_description
1 polymer ?
#
loop_
_entity_poly.entity_id
_entity_poly.type
_entity_poly.pdbx_seq_one_letter_code
_entity_poly.pdbx_strand_id
1 'polypeptide(L)'
;MAGKKEGERTKWLSGGKNVDDLLQGDVDHTYQKMFSWWKLNKKELFGPSFTPADEEVIHVLVDKFEVKRQRVEHSTSDKFDVKRQRVEHSTSLAELWEHSELQLAVLPAPHQLAELLQKPLPFRLTLRDSVVANRVFSPNGPLITCPNLTLWMDHFLVLSVFRRPEATASNTYWQCYYNALLLIPISLWHEKGFLVREHRYLADETGTTSLRKRPDYILQYKGLLLMRGEEMSSLESIAKARAELTTKMCRWNVMLYGDLPYILGYATSGSDLQVVAIERSDGPCRATVILDFNIFEDKAGALKVFYNLAFLLHKMAKLTKRSDACDLVPFVPDENEKRKIVLLDGFIERTIQRTQSGGEMDVERLKSVYDTLQGLDESSPVTHLQTVEKLSVKRDGRLVVELSPIGYLRLPTIDELSEWLRHMLTALKYWHGCGYCHGDIRWRNIVLVPTSGFSYWVLIDMDESRQPNTTTIRWNHRYHGHKLRFQHDLCQL
;
A
#
# COMPACT_ATOMS: atom_id res chain seq x y z
N MET A 1 1.24 8.67 49.66
CA MET A 1 1.83 9.85 48.99
C MET A 1 3.23 9.48 48.50
N ALA A 2 3.39 9.33 47.19
CA ALA A 2 4.65 9.38 46.47
C ALA A 2 4.27 9.62 45.00
N GLY A 3 4.52 10.84 44.52
CA GLY A 3 4.05 11.32 43.22
C GLY A 3 4.85 10.76 42.05
N LYS A 4 4.11 10.35 41.00
CA LYS A 4 4.59 10.01 39.66
C LYS A 4 5.48 11.13 39.09
N LYS A 5 6.62 10.79 38.50
CA LYS A 5 7.32 11.68 37.56
C LYS A 5 6.73 11.48 36.16
N GLU A 6 6.06 12.53 35.68
CA GLU A 6 5.64 12.71 34.29
C GLU A 6 6.83 12.68 33.33
N GLY A 7 6.53 12.30 32.08
CA GLY A 7 7.49 12.01 31.03
C GLY A 7 8.36 13.18 30.58
N GLU A 8 9.47 12.82 29.94
CA GLU A 8 10.30 13.75 29.18
C GLU A 8 9.48 14.31 28.02
N ARG A 9 8.91 15.50 28.23
CA ARG A 9 8.37 16.36 27.18
C ARG A 9 9.47 16.69 26.17
N THR A 10 9.20 16.44 24.89
CA THR A 10 9.84 17.08 23.74
C THR A 10 9.92 18.59 23.99
N LYS A 11 11.14 19.12 24.17
CA LYS A 11 11.36 20.56 24.36
C LYS A 11 11.27 21.27 23.01
N TRP A 12 10.12 21.87 22.76
CA TRP A 12 9.91 22.85 21.68
C TRP A 12 10.87 24.04 21.84
N LEU A 13 11.31 24.63 20.72
CA LEU A 13 12.04 25.91 20.74
C LEU A 13 11.11 27.01 21.25
N SER A 14 11.36 27.52 22.45
CA SER A 14 10.69 28.72 22.97
C SER A 14 11.13 29.95 22.17
N GLY A 15 10.18 30.84 21.84
CA GLY A 15 10.43 32.07 21.10
C GLY A 15 11.65 32.82 21.64
N GLY A 16 12.64 33.08 20.78
CA GLY A 16 13.93 33.66 21.21
C GLY A 16 15.15 33.02 20.55
N LYS A 17 15.04 31.73 20.21
CA LYS A 17 16.20 30.86 19.98
C LYS A 17 16.41 30.53 18.51
N ASN A 18 17.66 30.53 18.07
CA ASN A 18 18.06 30.10 16.73
C ASN A 18 18.62 28.67 16.76
N VAL A 19 18.90 28.10 15.58
CA VAL A 19 19.46 26.76 15.44
C VAL A 19 20.86 26.63 16.07
N ASP A 20 21.66 27.70 16.14
CA ASP A 20 22.97 27.70 16.83
C ASP A 20 22.81 27.45 18.33
N ASP A 21 21.76 28.01 18.95
CA ASP A 21 21.45 27.82 20.37
C ASP A 21 21.08 26.36 20.69
N LEU A 22 20.51 25.63 19.72
CA LEU A 22 20.13 24.22 19.83
C LEU A 22 21.32 23.29 19.53
N LEU A 23 22.16 23.66 18.56
CA LEU A 23 23.30 22.86 18.09
C LEU A 23 24.62 23.18 18.81
N GLN A 24 24.63 24.15 19.73
CA GLN A 24 25.79 24.53 20.56
C GLN A 24 27.04 24.86 19.72
N GLY A 25 26.86 25.59 18.63
CA GLY A 25 27.96 26.15 17.82
C GLY A 25 28.49 25.29 16.68
N ASP A 26 27.92 24.11 16.42
CA ASP A 26 28.31 23.23 15.31
C ASP A 26 27.46 23.54 14.05
N VAL A 27 27.47 24.79 13.62
CA VAL A 27 26.64 25.29 12.51
C VAL A 27 27.49 26.01 11.47
N ASP A 28 27.33 25.60 10.21
CA ASP A 28 27.96 26.22 9.05
C ASP A 28 27.43 27.66 8.87
N HIS A 29 28.32 28.65 9.04
CA HIS A 29 27.99 30.07 8.93
C HIS A 29 27.78 30.56 7.49
N THR A 30 27.98 29.69 6.50
CA THR A 30 27.76 30.01 5.08
C THR A 30 26.27 30.21 4.77
N TYR A 31 25.36 29.69 5.61
CA TYR A 31 23.92 29.75 5.42
C TYR A 31 23.21 30.68 6.41
N GLN A 32 22.07 31.23 5.98
CA GLN A 32 21.31 32.19 6.76
C GLN A 32 20.68 31.54 8.01
N LYS A 33 20.88 32.14 9.19
CA LYS A 33 20.47 31.55 10.48
C LYS A 33 18.95 31.39 10.60
N MET A 34 18.51 30.17 10.92
CA MET A 34 17.10 29.85 11.16
C MET A 34 16.68 30.15 12.60
N PHE A 35 15.60 30.92 12.77
CA PHE A 35 15.01 31.28 14.07
C PHE A 35 13.69 30.54 14.32
N SER A 36 13.32 30.34 15.58
CA SER A 36 12.05 29.67 15.94
C SER A 36 10.79 30.41 15.48
N TRP A 37 10.88 31.70 15.14
CA TRP A 37 9.79 32.51 14.57
C TRP A 37 9.91 32.71 13.06
N TRP A 38 10.85 32.03 12.41
CA TRP A 38 11.11 32.27 10.99
C TRP A 38 9.98 31.68 10.15
N LYS A 39 9.32 32.56 9.38
CA LYS A 39 8.25 32.18 8.45
C LYS A 39 8.91 31.86 7.10
N LEU A 40 8.79 30.61 6.65
CA LEU A 40 9.20 30.22 5.30
C LEU A 40 8.20 30.75 4.28
N ASN A 41 8.40 31.99 3.84
CA ASN A 41 7.54 32.69 2.89
C ASN A 41 8.24 33.05 1.57
N LYS A 42 9.52 32.71 1.42
CA LYS A 42 10.28 32.93 0.19
C LYS A 42 9.91 31.86 -0.84
N LYS A 43 9.17 32.24 -1.88
CA LYS A 43 8.70 31.35 -2.96
C LYS A 43 9.82 30.55 -3.64
N GLU A 44 11.02 31.13 -3.69
CA GLU A 44 12.25 30.53 -4.23
C GLU A 44 12.79 29.31 -3.45
N LEU A 45 12.34 29.10 -2.20
CA LEU A 45 12.68 27.90 -1.42
C LEU A 45 11.73 26.72 -1.67
N PHE A 46 10.69 26.92 -2.49
CA PHE A 46 9.68 25.92 -2.78
C PHE A 46 9.71 25.54 -4.27
N GLY A 47 9.43 24.26 -4.56
CA GLY A 47 9.29 23.80 -5.94
C GLY A 47 8.08 24.43 -6.63
N PRO A 48 8.05 24.47 -7.99
CA PRO A 48 6.99 25.15 -8.76
C PRO A 48 5.58 24.57 -8.54
N SER A 49 5.47 23.39 -7.94
CA SER A 49 4.21 22.72 -7.57
C SER A 49 3.63 23.17 -6.22
N PHE A 50 4.33 24.01 -5.45
CA PHE A 50 3.89 24.46 -4.14
C PHE A 50 3.62 25.97 -4.16
N THR A 51 2.34 26.34 -4.10
CA THR A 51 1.90 27.74 -3.99
C THR A 51 1.34 27.91 -2.58
N PRO A 52 2.11 28.47 -1.62
CA PRO A 52 1.57 28.71 -0.29
C PRO A 52 0.43 29.72 -0.41
N ALA A 53 -0.73 29.41 0.20
CA ALA A 53 -1.79 30.38 0.37
C ALA A 53 -1.26 31.51 1.27
N ASP A 54 -1.56 32.77 0.92
CA ASP A 54 -1.17 33.91 1.74
C ASP A 54 -1.78 33.74 3.13
N GLU A 55 -0.93 33.36 4.10
CA GLU A 55 -1.13 33.20 5.56
C GLU A 55 -0.80 31.81 6.17
N GLU A 56 -0.44 30.77 5.41
CA GLU A 56 0.00 29.51 6.04
C GLU A 56 1.38 29.61 6.71
N VAL A 57 1.43 29.34 8.02
CA VAL A 57 2.67 29.28 8.82
C VAL A 57 3.22 27.87 8.78
N ILE A 58 4.25 27.64 7.96
CA ILE A 58 4.94 26.35 7.89
C ILE A 58 5.95 26.24 9.04
N HIS A 59 5.76 25.23 9.91
CA HIS A 59 6.68 24.93 11.00
C HIS A 59 7.66 23.81 10.60
N VAL A 60 8.96 24.04 10.78
CA VAL A 60 10.02 23.04 10.52
C VAL A 60 10.37 22.33 11.82
N LEU A 61 10.28 20.99 11.82
CA LEU A 61 10.72 20.15 12.93
C LEU A 61 12.18 19.74 12.73
N VAL A 62 13.04 20.01 13.70
CA VAL A 62 14.45 19.57 13.69
C VAL A 62 14.66 18.63 14.86
N ASP A 63 14.99 17.37 14.58
CA ASP A 63 15.32 16.35 15.60
C ASP A 63 16.83 16.17 15.70
N LYS A 64 17.36 16.01 16.92
CA LYS A 64 18.80 15.97 17.19
C LYS A 64 19.21 14.51 17.48
N PHE A 65 19.79 13.83 16.49
CA PHE A 65 20.38 12.51 16.68
C PHE A 65 21.70 12.60 17.45
N GLU A 66 21.75 12.13 18.70
CA GLU A 66 23.00 12.03 19.45
C GLU A 66 23.84 10.85 18.97
N VAL A 67 24.90 11.15 18.21
CA VAL A 67 25.99 10.19 17.95
C VAL A 67 27.11 10.48 18.94
N LYS A 68 27.30 9.62 19.95
CA LYS A 68 28.49 9.69 20.82
C LYS A 68 29.74 9.36 19.99
N ARG A 69 30.44 10.39 19.52
CA ARG A 69 31.78 10.28 18.93
C ARG A 69 32.83 10.33 20.06
N GLN A 70 33.62 9.26 20.20
CA GLN A 70 34.86 9.30 20.97
C GLN A 70 35.85 10.25 20.26
N ARG A 71 36.36 11.25 20.98
CA ARG A 71 37.44 12.12 20.53
C ARG A 71 38.72 11.30 20.36
N VAL A 72 39.28 11.31 19.16
CA VAL A 72 40.70 11.04 18.94
C VAL A 72 41.35 12.41 18.73
N GLU A 73 42.24 12.80 19.64
CA GLU A 73 43.05 13.99 19.49
C GLU A 73 44.15 13.72 18.45
N HIS A 74 44.18 14.51 17.37
CA HIS A 74 45.36 14.61 16.52
C HIS A 74 45.77 16.07 16.33
N SER A 75 47.00 16.33 16.76
CA SER A 75 47.73 17.58 16.67
C SER A 75 48.00 18.00 15.22
N THR A 76 47.85 19.31 15.00
CA THR A 76 48.14 20.04 13.77
C THR A 76 49.61 20.00 13.37
N SER A 77 49.89 19.55 12.15
CA SER A 77 50.63 20.29 11.10
C SER A 77 51.21 19.29 10.11
N ASP A 78 50.70 19.26 8.88
CA ASP A 78 51.57 19.18 7.71
C ASP A 78 50.79 19.46 6.42
N LYS A 79 51.39 20.30 5.60
CA LYS A 79 50.89 20.75 4.30
C LYS A 79 50.80 19.56 3.35
N PHE A 80 49.61 19.28 2.82
CA PHE A 80 49.45 18.33 1.72
C PHE A 80 49.14 19.05 0.41
N ASP A 81 50.06 18.84 -0.53
CA ASP A 81 49.95 19.14 -1.95
C ASP A 81 48.61 18.65 -2.54
N VAL A 82 47.94 19.54 -3.25
CA VAL A 82 46.72 19.26 -4.02
C VAL A 82 47.10 18.42 -5.25
N LYS A 83 47.17 17.10 -5.09
CA LYS A 83 47.01 16.17 -6.21
C LYS A 83 45.52 15.96 -6.45
N ARG A 84 45.06 16.40 -7.62
CA ARG A 84 43.72 16.17 -8.20
C ARG A 84 43.16 14.80 -7.80
N GLN A 85 42.16 14.79 -6.91
CA GLN A 85 41.34 13.62 -6.66
C GLN A 85 40.64 13.23 -7.97
N ARG A 86 40.88 11.99 -8.39
CA ARG A 86 40.13 11.32 -9.45
C ARG A 86 38.66 11.34 -8.99
N VAL A 87 37.78 11.94 -9.78
CA VAL A 87 36.33 11.84 -9.55
C VAL A 87 35.99 10.36 -9.67
N GLU A 88 35.82 9.67 -8.55
CA GLU A 88 35.24 8.33 -8.52
C GLU A 88 33.82 8.45 -9.03
N HIS A 89 33.53 7.82 -10.16
CA HIS A 89 32.19 7.79 -10.72
C HIS A 89 31.28 7.02 -9.74
N SER A 90 30.44 7.74 -9.01
CA SER A 90 29.48 7.16 -8.06
C SER A 90 28.24 6.70 -8.82
N THR A 91 27.94 5.41 -8.75
CA THR A 91 26.74 4.79 -9.30
C THR A 91 25.53 5.17 -8.45
N SER A 92 24.56 5.82 -9.05
CA SER A 92 23.24 6.11 -8.49
C SER A 92 22.42 4.83 -8.33
N LEU A 93 21.39 4.89 -7.49
CA LEU A 93 20.45 3.78 -7.34
C LEU A 93 19.66 3.50 -8.61
N ALA A 94 19.37 4.55 -9.40
CA ALA A 94 18.71 4.41 -10.69
C ALA A 94 19.54 3.59 -11.69
N GLU A 95 20.86 3.74 -11.69
CA GLU A 95 21.79 2.99 -12.56
C GLU A 95 21.90 1.51 -12.14
N LEU A 96 21.69 1.17 -10.85
CA LEU A 96 21.68 -0.23 -10.40
C LEU A 96 20.61 -1.10 -11.08
N TRP A 97 19.55 -0.47 -11.58
CA TRP A 97 18.51 -1.16 -12.34
C TRP A 97 19.03 -1.71 -13.67
N GLU A 98 19.99 -1.06 -14.31
CA GLU A 98 20.59 -1.54 -15.55
C GLU A 98 21.39 -2.83 -15.31
N HIS A 99 21.98 -2.95 -14.12
CA HIS A 99 22.72 -4.14 -13.72
C HIS A 99 21.82 -5.29 -13.27
N SER A 100 20.60 -4.98 -12.81
CA SER A 100 19.77 -5.91 -12.03
C SER A 100 18.38 -6.16 -12.62
N GLU A 101 18.12 -5.68 -13.85
CA GLU A 101 16.80 -5.80 -14.44
C GLU A 101 16.40 -7.27 -14.67
N LEU A 102 15.28 -7.67 -14.07
CA LEU A 102 14.67 -8.97 -14.29
C LEU A 102 13.90 -8.99 -15.62
N GLN A 103 14.40 -9.70 -16.63
CA GLN A 103 13.67 -9.93 -17.88
C GLN A 103 12.70 -11.11 -17.71
N LEU A 104 11.50 -10.83 -17.20
CA LEU A 104 10.43 -11.79 -17.00
C LEU A 104 9.24 -11.46 -17.92
N ALA A 105 8.86 -12.41 -18.79
CA ALA A 105 7.64 -12.33 -19.58
C ALA A 105 6.40 -12.79 -18.79
N VAL A 106 6.60 -13.70 -17.84
CA VAL A 106 5.57 -14.25 -16.94
C VAL A 106 6.18 -14.31 -15.53
N LEU A 107 5.33 -14.18 -14.51
CA LEU A 107 5.76 -14.30 -13.12
C LEU A 107 6.18 -15.75 -12.80
N PRO A 108 7.29 -15.97 -12.06
CA PRO A 108 7.75 -17.30 -11.67
C PRO A 108 6.73 -17.99 -10.76
N ALA A 109 6.69 -19.32 -10.80
CA ALA A 109 5.91 -20.08 -9.83
C ALA A 109 6.52 -19.96 -8.41
N PRO A 110 5.73 -20.08 -7.33
CA PRO A 110 6.22 -19.90 -5.96
C PRO A 110 7.48 -20.69 -5.59
N HIS A 111 7.60 -21.93 -6.08
CA HIS A 111 8.78 -22.77 -5.84
C HIS A 111 10.08 -22.26 -6.49
N GLN A 112 9.98 -21.38 -7.49
CA GLN A 112 11.13 -20.76 -8.18
C GLN A 112 11.60 -19.45 -7.51
N LEU A 113 10.79 -18.90 -6.59
CA LEU A 113 11.06 -17.60 -5.97
C LEU A 113 12.26 -17.62 -5.03
N ALA A 114 12.51 -18.76 -4.37
CA ALA A 114 13.63 -18.90 -3.44
C ALA A 114 14.96 -18.66 -4.15
N GLU A 115 15.18 -19.38 -5.26
CA GLU A 115 16.38 -19.24 -6.08
C GLU A 115 16.51 -17.82 -6.64
N LEU A 116 15.41 -17.25 -7.16
CA LEU A 116 15.39 -15.89 -7.70
C LEU A 116 15.81 -14.84 -6.66
N LEU A 117 15.21 -14.88 -5.45
CA LEU A 117 15.45 -13.89 -4.40
C LEU A 117 16.82 -14.05 -3.74
N GLN A 118 17.39 -15.27 -3.73
CA GLN A 118 18.71 -15.52 -3.15
C GLN A 118 19.88 -15.37 -4.14
N LYS A 119 19.62 -14.95 -5.39
CA LYS A 119 20.67 -14.69 -6.38
C LYS A 119 21.70 -13.69 -5.85
N PRO A 120 23.01 -13.95 -5.98
CA PRO A 120 24.04 -12.96 -5.69
C PRO A 120 23.84 -11.72 -6.54
N LEU A 121 24.10 -10.55 -5.94
CA LEU A 121 24.01 -9.27 -6.65
C LEU A 121 25.06 -9.21 -7.77
N PRO A 122 24.74 -8.65 -8.94
CA PRO A 122 25.58 -8.76 -10.15
C PRO A 122 26.85 -7.88 -10.11
N PHE A 123 27.00 -7.03 -9.09
CA PHE A 123 28.12 -6.13 -8.84
C PHE A 123 28.65 -6.36 -7.42
N ARG A 124 29.74 -5.68 -7.05
CA ARG A 124 30.32 -5.69 -5.70
C ARG A 124 30.29 -4.29 -5.10
N LEU A 125 30.03 -4.22 -3.79
CA LEU A 125 30.22 -3.02 -2.96
C LEU A 125 31.23 -3.32 -1.86
N THR A 126 31.94 -2.29 -1.40
CA THR A 126 32.75 -2.36 -0.18
C THR A 126 31.85 -2.15 1.03
N LEU A 127 31.43 -3.23 1.68
CA LEU A 127 30.70 -3.19 2.96
C LEU A 127 31.67 -3.29 4.13
N ARG A 128 31.23 -2.86 5.32
CA ARG A 128 32.03 -2.98 6.56
C ARG A 128 32.35 -4.43 6.92
N ASP A 129 31.42 -5.35 6.67
CA ASP A 129 31.61 -6.78 6.87
C ASP A 129 31.98 -7.44 5.54
N SER A 130 33.28 -7.66 5.33
CA SER A 130 33.81 -8.24 4.09
C SER A 130 33.41 -9.70 3.91
N VAL A 131 33.18 -10.43 5.00
CA VAL A 131 32.73 -11.83 4.94
C VAL A 131 31.29 -11.89 4.43
N VAL A 132 30.42 -11.01 4.93
CA VAL A 132 29.04 -10.88 4.40
C VAL A 132 29.06 -10.39 2.96
N ALA A 133 29.87 -9.39 2.63
CA ALA A 133 29.99 -8.88 1.25
C ALA A 133 30.30 -10.01 0.24
N ASN A 134 31.27 -10.87 0.55
CA ASN A 134 31.65 -12.00 -0.30
C ASN A 134 30.51 -13.03 -0.53
N ARG A 135 29.49 -13.04 0.34
CA ARG A 135 28.32 -13.94 0.23
C ARG A 135 27.09 -13.26 -0.40
N VAL A 136 27.06 -11.92 -0.43
CA VAL A 136 25.99 -11.12 -1.03
C VAL A 136 26.21 -10.93 -2.52
N PHE A 137 27.45 -10.61 -2.90
CA PHE A 137 27.80 -10.18 -4.26
C PHE A 137 28.37 -11.31 -5.11
N SER A 138 28.17 -11.22 -6.42
CA SER A 138 28.85 -12.08 -7.38
C SER A 138 30.36 -11.82 -7.33
N PRO A 139 31.21 -12.86 -7.19
CA PRO A 139 32.66 -12.67 -7.13
C PRO A 139 33.23 -12.06 -8.41
N ASN A 140 32.55 -12.28 -9.53
CA ASN A 140 32.95 -11.78 -10.86
C ASN A 140 32.29 -10.44 -11.22
N GLY A 141 31.49 -9.86 -10.32
CA GLY A 141 30.81 -8.58 -10.58
C GLY A 141 31.79 -7.39 -10.60
N PRO A 142 31.47 -6.31 -11.34
CA PRO A 142 32.25 -5.07 -11.26
C PRO A 142 32.17 -4.49 -9.84
N LEU A 143 33.29 -3.96 -9.35
CA LEU A 143 33.28 -3.16 -8.12
C LEU A 143 32.74 -1.77 -8.46
N ILE A 144 31.68 -1.37 -7.78
CA ILE A 144 31.03 -0.06 -7.99
C ILE A 144 30.95 0.70 -6.67
N THR A 145 30.81 2.03 -6.77
CA THR A 145 30.60 2.90 -5.61
C THR A 145 29.15 3.36 -5.62
N CYS A 146 28.31 2.81 -4.73
CA CYS A 146 26.93 3.26 -4.54
C CYS A 146 26.70 3.67 -3.07
N PRO A 147 26.95 4.94 -2.69
CA PRO A 147 26.94 5.37 -1.30
C PRO A 147 25.63 5.07 -0.57
N ASN A 148 24.49 5.26 -1.23
CA ASN A 148 23.17 5.03 -0.64
C ASN A 148 22.93 3.56 -0.32
N LEU A 149 23.17 2.65 -1.29
CA LEU A 149 22.99 1.22 -1.06
C LEU A 149 23.97 0.68 -0.03
N THR A 150 25.24 1.10 -0.10
CA THR A 150 26.25 0.75 0.91
C THR A 150 25.80 1.21 2.30
N LEU A 151 25.30 2.43 2.44
CA LEU A 151 24.82 2.98 3.71
C LEU A 151 23.69 2.14 4.30
N TRP A 152 22.69 1.74 3.51
CA TRP A 152 21.56 0.95 4.01
C TRP A 152 21.95 -0.48 4.38
N MET A 153 22.78 -1.13 3.56
CA MET A 153 23.29 -2.46 3.88
C MET A 153 24.16 -2.41 5.14
N ASP A 154 25.08 -1.46 5.25
CA ASP A 154 25.91 -1.29 6.44
C ASP A 154 25.09 -0.90 7.68
N HIS A 155 24.02 -0.12 7.53
CA HIS A 155 23.12 0.21 8.63
C HIS A 155 22.50 -1.06 9.23
N PHE A 156 21.97 -1.96 8.39
CA PHE A 156 21.47 -3.26 8.85
C PHE A 156 22.57 -4.10 9.52
N LEU A 157 23.77 -4.17 8.92
CA LEU A 157 24.89 -4.92 9.47
C LEU A 157 25.34 -4.39 10.83
N VAL A 158 25.42 -3.07 11.00
CA VAL A 158 25.76 -2.42 12.27
C VAL A 158 24.69 -2.71 13.32
N LEU A 159 23.40 -2.58 12.98
CA LEU A 159 22.32 -2.95 13.90
C LEU A 159 22.45 -4.41 14.38
N SER A 160 22.71 -5.34 13.46
CA SER A 160 22.82 -6.78 13.74
C SER A 160 23.97 -7.17 14.68
N VAL A 161 24.98 -6.31 14.82
CA VAL A 161 26.19 -6.57 15.63
C VAL A 161 26.11 -5.86 16.97
N PHE A 162 25.76 -4.57 16.98
CA PHE A 162 25.91 -3.73 18.16
C PHE A 162 24.67 -3.68 19.07
N ARG A 163 23.51 -4.15 18.61
CA ARG A 163 22.24 -3.96 19.33
C ARG A 163 21.32 -5.19 19.34
N ARG A 164 21.89 -6.40 19.41
CA ARG A 164 21.07 -7.63 19.45
C ARG A 164 20.00 -7.53 20.55
N PRO A 165 18.71 -7.58 20.20
CA PRO A 165 17.65 -7.46 21.19
C PRO A 165 17.63 -8.68 22.09
N GLU A 166 17.25 -8.49 23.35
CA GLU A 166 16.85 -9.61 24.21
C GLU A 166 15.55 -10.23 23.66
N ALA A 167 15.31 -11.51 23.97
CA ALA A 167 14.08 -12.19 23.55
C ALA A 167 12.79 -11.59 24.14
N THR A 168 12.91 -10.70 25.12
CA THR A 168 11.81 -9.96 25.75
C THR A 168 11.67 -8.53 25.21
N ALA A 169 12.49 -8.14 24.22
CA ALA A 169 12.42 -6.82 23.61
C ALA A 169 11.05 -6.58 22.96
N SER A 170 10.62 -5.31 22.96
CA SER A 170 9.33 -4.93 22.40
C SER A 170 9.28 -5.18 20.88
N ASN A 171 8.07 -5.38 20.35
CA ASN A 171 7.86 -5.54 18.90
C ASN A 171 8.40 -4.34 18.13
N THR A 172 8.25 -3.12 18.65
CA THR A 172 8.81 -1.90 18.06
C THR A 172 10.34 -1.94 17.95
N TYR A 173 11.03 -2.63 18.85
CA TYR A 173 12.48 -2.79 18.76
C TYR A 173 12.87 -3.74 17.63
N TRP A 174 12.17 -4.87 17.49
CA TRP A 174 12.36 -5.80 16.37
C TRP A 174 12.03 -5.16 15.02
N GLN A 175 11.01 -4.30 14.98
CA GLN A 175 10.63 -3.52 13.79
C GLN A 175 11.76 -2.70 13.18
N CYS A 176 12.70 -2.18 13.98
CA CYS A 176 13.85 -1.44 13.47
C CYS A 176 14.70 -2.28 12.50
N TYR A 177 14.81 -3.58 12.73
CA TYR A 177 15.58 -4.50 11.87
C TYR A 177 14.85 -4.76 10.54
N TYR A 178 13.55 -5.01 10.62
CA TYR A 178 12.73 -5.24 9.44
C TYR A 178 12.61 -3.98 8.58
N ASN A 179 12.49 -2.81 9.21
CA ASN A 179 12.51 -1.52 8.50
C ASN A 179 13.86 -1.28 7.81
N ALA A 180 14.99 -1.63 8.45
CA ALA A 180 16.30 -1.50 7.80
C ALA A 180 16.41 -2.37 6.54
N LEU A 181 15.82 -3.56 6.55
CA LEU A 181 15.75 -4.44 5.38
C LEU A 181 14.77 -3.94 4.31
N LEU A 182 13.55 -3.56 4.70
CA LEU A 182 12.51 -3.03 3.80
C LEU A 182 12.93 -1.73 3.11
N LEU A 183 13.75 -0.90 3.78
CA LEU A 183 14.25 0.35 3.21
C LEU A 183 15.00 0.16 1.89
N ILE A 184 15.70 -0.98 1.72
CA ILE A 184 16.47 -1.28 0.51
C ILE A 184 15.56 -1.29 -0.74
N PRO A 185 14.53 -2.16 -0.84
CA PRO A 185 13.68 -2.20 -2.03
C PRO A 185 12.85 -0.93 -2.22
N ILE A 186 12.37 -0.31 -1.13
CA ILE A 186 11.56 0.93 -1.20
C ILE A 186 12.39 2.07 -1.80
N SER A 187 13.63 2.22 -1.36
CA SER A 187 14.49 3.29 -1.85
C SER A 187 14.88 3.08 -3.31
N LEU A 188 15.14 1.84 -3.74
CA LEU A 188 15.38 1.51 -5.15
C LEU A 188 14.19 1.91 -6.05
N TRP A 189 12.96 1.78 -5.55
CA TRP A 189 11.75 2.17 -6.26
C TRP A 189 11.52 3.67 -6.34
N HIS A 190 11.70 4.38 -5.23
CA HIS A 190 11.53 5.84 -5.19
C HIS A 190 12.41 6.53 -6.24
N GLU A 191 13.63 6.03 -6.43
CA GLU A 191 14.58 6.53 -7.42
C GLU A 191 14.15 6.31 -8.88
N LYS A 192 13.29 5.31 -9.14
CA LYS A 192 12.67 5.09 -10.47
C LYS A 192 11.30 5.75 -10.62
N GLY A 193 10.88 6.57 -9.65
CA GLY A 193 9.55 7.19 -9.64
C GLY A 193 8.41 6.22 -9.33
N PHE A 194 8.72 5.04 -8.77
CA PHE A 194 7.73 4.08 -8.29
C PHE A 194 7.31 4.47 -6.88
N LEU A 195 6.40 5.43 -6.79
CA LEU A 195 5.85 5.89 -5.51
C LEU A 195 4.99 4.79 -4.90
N VAL A 196 5.50 4.19 -3.83
CA VAL A 196 4.78 3.17 -3.06
C VAL A 196 4.17 3.76 -1.81
N ARG A 197 3.03 3.19 -1.41
CA ARG A 197 2.36 3.52 -0.15
C ARG A 197 2.60 2.37 0.81
N GLU A 198 3.31 2.69 1.88
CA GLU A 198 3.50 1.80 3.00
C GLU A 198 2.48 2.11 4.07
N HIS A 199 1.93 1.05 4.64
CA HIS A 199 1.02 1.19 5.75
C HIS A 199 1.37 0.19 6.83
N ARG A 200 1.68 0.70 8.02
CA ARG A 200 1.98 -0.09 9.21
C ARG A 200 0.89 0.10 10.25
N TYR A 201 0.28 -0.99 10.69
CA TYR A 201 -0.80 -1.00 11.66
C TYR A 201 -0.27 -1.57 12.95
N LEU A 202 -0.18 -0.71 13.96
CA LEU A 202 -0.01 -1.19 15.31
C LEU A 202 -1.38 -1.72 15.74
N ALA A 203 -1.46 -2.99 16.09
CA ALA A 203 -2.63 -3.52 16.78
C ALA A 203 -2.75 -2.76 18.12
N ASP A 204 -3.51 -1.67 18.12
CA ASP A 204 -4.00 -1.12 19.37
C ASP A 204 -4.91 -2.22 19.96
N GLU A 205 -4.61 -2.70 21.16
CA GLU A 205 -5.42 -3.76 21.82
C GLU A 205 -6.89 -3.34 21.95
N THR A 206 -7.14 -2.03 21.88
CA THR A 206 -8.44 -1.33 21.89
C THR A 206 -9.14 -1.25 20.52
N GLY A 207 -8.47 -1.65 19.43
CA GLY A 207 -8.99 -1.59 18.07
C GLY A 207 -10.25 -2.43 17.88
N THR A 208 -11.20 -1.92 17.09
CA THR A 208 -12.42 -2.64 16.70
C THR A 208 -12.09 -3.98 16.03
N THR A 209 -13.01 -4.95 16.11
CA THR A 209 -12.82 -6.32 15.56
C THR A 209 -12.43 -6.36 14.08
N SER A 210 -12.76 -5.33 13.30
CA SER A 210 -12.37 -5.19 11.89
C SER A 210 -10.91 -4.79 11.69
N LEU A 211 -10.31 -3.99 12.58
CA LEU A 211 -8.89 -3.61 12.50
C LEU A 211 -7.96 -4.81 12.73
N ARG A 212 -8.38 -5.78 13.55
CA ARG A 212 -7.66 -7.03 13.77
C ARG A 212 -7.64 -7.97 12.55
N LYS A 213 -8.43 -7.66 11.51
CA LYS A 213 -8.43 -8.41 10.24
C LYS A 213 -7.45 -7.84 9.22
N ARG A 214 -6.60 -6.89 9.63
CA ARG A 214 -5.62 -6.24 8.79
C ARG A 214 -4.19 -6.67 9.16
N PRO A 215 -3.35 -7.00 8.17
CA PRO A 215 -1.93 -7.25 8.40
C PRO A 215 -1.20 -6.05 9.00
N ASP A 216 -0.19 -6.34 9.82
CA ASP A 216 0.65 -5.32 10.46
C ASP A 216 1.37 -4.43 9.44
N TYR A 217 1.68 -4.97 8.26
CA TYR A 217 2.31 -4.24 7.17
C TYR A 217 1.63 -4.50 5.83
N ILE A 218 1.46 -3.43 5.04
CA ILE A 218 0.95 -3.48 3.67
C ILE A 218 1.79 -2.56 2.79
N LEU A 219 2.20 -3.07 1.62
CA LEU A 219 2.90 -2.32 0.58
C LEU A 219 2.05 -2.26 -0.69
N GLN A 220 1.75 -1.04 -1.14
CA GLN A 220 0.90 -0.79 -2.30
C GLN A 220 1.61 0.07 -3.35
N TYR A 221 1.31 -0.19 -4.62
CA TYR A 221 1.68 0.65 -5.75
C TYR A 221 0.42 0.94 -6.59
N LYS A 222 0.03 2.22 -6.72
CA LYS A 222 -1.19 2.62 -7.45
C LYS A 222 -2.44 1.80 -7.08
N GLY A 223 -2.61 1.52 -5.78
CA GLY A 223 -3.75 0.72 -5.30
C GLY A 223 -3.65 -0.79 -5.51
N LEU A 224 -2.57 -1.29 -6.11
CA LEU A 224 -2.23 -2.71 -6.18
C LEU A 224 -1.41 -3.10 -4.96
N LEU A 225 -1.93 -4.03 -4.17
CA LEU A 225 -1.26 -4.56 -3.00
C LEU A 225 -0.27 -5.64 -3.44
N LEU A 226 1.02 -5.40 -3.22
CA LEU A 226 2.10 -6.27 -3.69
C LEU A 226 2.71 -7.13 -2.55
N MET A 227 2.65 -6.64 -1.32
CA MET A 227 3.20 -7.33 -0.16
C MET A 227 2.40 -7.10 1.13
N ARG A 228 2.32 -8.15 1.96
CA ARG A 228 1.80 -8.11 3.35
C ARG A 228 2.89 -8.48 4.35
N GLY A 229 2.79 -8.02 5.59
CA GLY A 229 3.66 -8.45 6.69
C GLY A 229 2.90 -8.65 7.98
N GLU A 230 3.34 -9.64 8.76
CA GLU A 230 2.89 -9.91 10.13
C GLU A 230 4.10 -10.04 11.04
N GLU A 231 4.06 -9.36 12.19
CA GLU A 231 5.21 -9.23 13.06
C GLU A 231 4.86 -9.59 14.50
N MET A 232 5.41 -10.71 14.96
CA MET A 232 5.19 -11.18 16.31
C MET A 232 6.39 -10.92 17.22
N SER A 233 6.13 -10.90 18.52
CA SER A 233 7.18 -10.91 19.53
C SER A 233 8.02 -12.18 19.43
N SER A 234 9.28 -12.14 19.87
CA SER A 234 10.17 -13.31 19.95
C SER A 234 9.65 -14.42 20.88
N LEU A 235 8.64 -14.14 21.70
CA LEU A 235 8.03 -15.12 22.60
C LEU A 235 6.91 -15.91 21.91
N GLU A 236 6.47 -15.47 20.73
CA GLU A 236 5.39 -16.09 19.98
C GLU A 236 5.92 -16.90 18.81
N SER A 237 5.18 -17.93 18.41
CA SER A 237 5.59 -18.76 17.27
C SER A 237 5.47 -18.00 15.95
N ILE A 238 6.50 -18.08 15.10
CA ILE A 238 6.43 -17.60 13.71
C ILE A 238 5.28 -18.24 12.91
N ALA A 239 4.84 -19.45 13.30
CA ALA A 239 3.69 -20.10 12.69
C ALA A 239 2.38 -19.30 12.92
N LYS A 240 2.28 -18.57 14.05
CA LYS A 240 1.16 -17.67 14.34
C LYS A 240 1.19 -16.47 13.38
N ALA A 241 2.34 -15.80 13.25
CA ALA A 241 2.52 -14.70 12.29
C ALA A 241 2.16 -15.15 10.87
N ARG A 242 2.65 -16.33 10.45
CA ARG A 242 2.35 -16.90 9.14
C ARG A 242 0.87 -17.22 8.95
N ALA A 243 0.20 -17.75 9.97
CA ALA A 243 -1.23 -17.99 9.91
C ALA A 243 -2.00 -16.68 9.73
N GLU A 244 -1.61 -15.62 10.44
CA GLU A 244 -2.26 -14.30 10.36
C GLU A 244 -2.21 -13.68 8.97
N LEU A 245 -1.17 -13.93 8.17
CA LEU A 245 -1.11 -13.49 6.77
C LEU A 245 -2.29 -13.97 5.92
N THR A 246 -2.95 -15.06 6.33
CA THR A 246 -4.08 -15.70 5.63
C THR A 246 -5.38 -15.74 6.42
N THR A 247 -5.36 -15.53 7.74
CA THR A 247 -6.59 -15.33 8.52
C THR A 247 -7.04 -13.87 8.49
N LYS A 248 -6.10 -12.92 8.37
CA LYS A 248 -6.35 -11.51 8.06
C LYS A 248 -6.38 -11.34 6.55
N MET A 249 -7.34 -10.56 6.04
CA MET A 249 -7.58 -10.42 4.59
C MET A 249 -7.62 -11.79 3.91
N CYS A 250 -8.50 -12.65 4.45
CA CYS A 250 -8.49 -14.09 4.21
C CYS A 250 -8.80 -14.43 2.76
N ARG A 251 -9.74 -13.75 2.12
CA ARG A 251 -10.10 -14.00 0.72
C ARG A 251 -9.26 -13.17 -0.25
N TRP A 252 -9.05 -13.73 -1.44
CA TRP A 252 -8.41 -12.98 -2.52
C TRP A 252 -9.36 -11.88 -3.01
N ASN A 253 -8.95 -10.63 -2.85
CA ASN A 253 -9.71 -9.47 -3.26
C ASN A 253 -9.11 -8.88 -4.53
N VAL A 254 -9.85 -9.01 -5.63
CA VAL A 254 -9.39 -8.64 -6.97
C VAL A 254 -9.22 -7.13 -7.15
N MET A 255 -9.90 -6.29 -6.35
CA MET A 255 -9.65 -4.84 -6.33
C MET A 255 -8.30 -4.49 -5.71
N LEU A 256 -7.75 -5.36 -4.85
CA LEU A 256 -6.47 -5.15 -4.18
C LEU A 256 -5.33 -5.82 -4.93
N TYR A 257 -5.50 -7.07 -5.33
CA TYR A 257 -4.42 -7.89 -5.90
C TYR A 257 -4.49 -8.02 -7.43
N GLY A 258 -5.59 -7.60 -8.05
CA GLY A 258 -5.79 -7.76 -9.48
C GLY A 258 -5.80 -9.24 -9.90
N ASP A 259 -5.15 -9.50 -11.04
CA ASP A 259 -4.98 -10.80 -11.67
C ASP A 259 -3.63 -11.47 -11.35
N LEU A 260 -2.92 -10.99 -10.32
CA LEU A 260 -1.66 -11.61 -9.89
C LEU A 260 -1.89 -13.07 -9.46
N PRO A 261 -0.98 -14.01 -9.79
CA PRO A 261 -1.07 -15.40 -9.33
C PRO A 261 -0.80 -15.55 -7.83
N TYR A 262 0.00 -14.64 -7.27
CA TYR A 262 0.32 -14.52 -5.86
C TYR A 262 0.76 -13.09 -5.54
N ILE A 263 0.72 -12.74 -4.26
CA ILE A 263 1.48 -11.62 -3.70
C ILE A 263 2.61 -12.13 -2.82
N LEU A 264 3.55 -11.28 -2.45
CA LEU A 264 4.57 -11.65 -1.48
C LEU A 264 4.11 -11.36 -0.06
N GLY A 265 4.69 -12.05 0.90
CA GLY A 265 4.49 -11.75 2.30
C GLY A 265 5.73 -12.01 3.12
N TYR A 266 5.76 -11.47 4.33
CA TYR A 266 6.73 -11.87 5.34
C TYR A 266 6.06 -12.09 6.69
N ALA A 267 6.59 -13.04 7.45
CA ALA A 267 6.17 -13.34 8.82
C ALA A 267 7.42 -13.32 9.70
N THR A 268 7.31 -12.70 10.88
CA THR A 268 8.43 -12.61 11.81
C THR A 268 8.10 -13.11 13.20
N SER A 269 9.11 -13.65 13.87
CA SER A 269 9.14 -13.81 15.33
C SER A 269 10.55 -13.53 15.82
N GLY A 270 10.74 -12.43 16.54
CA GLY A 270 12.07 -12.05 17.02
C GLY A 270 13.04 -11.82 15.87
N SER A 271 14.07 -12.67 15.73
CA SER A 271 15.05 -12.68 14.65
C SER A 271 14.72 -13.62 13.49
N ASP A 272 13.70 -14.45 13.63
CA ASP A 272 13.31 -15.40 12.61
C ASP A 272 12.40 -14.71 11.59
N LEU A 273 12.71 -14.90 10.31
CA LEU A 273 12.02 -14.29 9.18
C LEU A 273 11.67 -15.37 8.16
N GLN A 274 10.37 -15.47 7.86
CA GLN A 274 9.86 -16.25 6.75
C GLN A 274 9.38 -15.33 5.65
N VAL A 275 9.84 -15.56 4.42
CA VAL A 275 9.28 -14.94 3.21
C VAL A 275 8.34 -15.94 2.57
N VAL A 276 7.13 -15.49 2.22
CA VAL A 276 6.06 -16.36 1.71
C VAL A 276 5.51 -15.86 0.38
N ALA A 277 4.97 -16.79 -0.42
CA ALA A 277 4.03 -16.47 -1.48
C ALA A 277 2.62 -16.66 -0.93
N ILE A 278 1.77 -15.64 -1.05
CA ILE A 278 0.35 -15.73 -0.71
C ILE A 278 -0.41 -15.90 -2.02
N GLU A 279 -0.91 -17.10 -2.25
CA GLU A 279 -1.56 -17.53 -3.49
C GLU A 279 -3.08 -17.40 -3.40
N ARG A 280 -3.69 -17.10 -4.55
CA ARG A 280 -5.14 -17.14 -4.72
C ARG A 280 -5.67 -18.57 -4.56
N SER A 281 -6.81 -18.71 -3.92
CA SER A 281 -7.60 -19.95 -3.88
C SER A 281 -9.10 -19.63 -4.01
N ASP A 282 -9.95 -20.66 -4.12
CA ASP A 282 -11.42 -20.52 -4.08
C ASP A 282 -11.96 -20.14 -2.69
N GLY A 283 -11.11 -20.18 -1.66
CA GLY A 283 -11.48 -19.87 -0.29
C GLY A 283 -10.43 -18.96 0.37
N PRO A 284 -9.97 -19.31 1.58
CA PRO A 284 -8.84 -18.64 2.22
C PRO A 284 -7.58 -18.69 1.35
N CYS A 285 -6.88 -17.56 1.21
CA CYS A 285 -5.59 -17.49 0.55
C CYS A 285 -4.63 -18.51 1.18
N ARG A 286 -3.71 -19.05 0.38
CA ARG A 286 -2.69 -19.99 0.85
C ARG A 286 -1.34 -19.30 0.97
N ALA A 287 -0.72 -19.35 2.14
CA ALA A 287 0.66 -18.91 2.31
C ALA A 287 1.62 -20.10 2.22
N THR A 288 2.56 -20.03 1.27
CA THR A 288 3.61 -21.03 1.08
C THR A 288 4.95 -20.39 1.43
N VAL A 289 5.70 -20.98 2.37
CA VAL A 289 7.04 -20.50 2.75
C VAL A 289 7.99 -20.71 1.58
N ILE A 290 8.62 -19.62 1.14
CA ILE A 290 9.62 -19.61 0.07
C ILE A 290 11.01 -19.68 0.69
N LEU A 291 11.25 -18.87 1.72
CA LEU A 291 12.52 -18.75 2.43
C LEU A 291 12.27 -18.68 3.93
N ASP A 292 13.18 -19.27 4.70
CA ASP A 292 13.17 -19.28 6.15
C ASP A 292 14.61 -19.09 6.63
N PHE A 293 14.87 -18.00 7.36
CA PHE A 293 16.19 -17.74 7.91
C PHE A 293 16.14 -16.83 9.14
N ASN A 294 17.17 -16.98 9.98
CA ASN A 294 17.45 -16.06 11.06
C ASN A 294 18.27 -14.87 10.55
N ILE A 295 17.78 -13.65 10.74
CA ILE A 295 18.40 -12.43 10.18
C ILE A 295 19.80 -12.13 10.74
N PHE A 296 20.19 -12.74 11.86
CA PHE A 296 21.52 -12.58 12.45
C PHE A 296 22.52 -13.65 12.03
N GLU A 297 22.03 -14.84 11.68
CA GLU A 297 22.86 -15.96 11.22
C GLU A 297 23.09 -15.91 9.70
N ASP A 298 22.06 -15.54 8.93
CA ASP A 298 22.14 -15.39 7.48
C ASP A 298 21.88 -13.96 7.00
N LYS A 299 22.74 -13.05 7.47
CA LYS A 299 22.73 -11.63 7.05
C LYS A 299 22.86 -11.48 5.53
N ALA A 300 23.67 -12.34 4.91
CA ALA A 300 23.89 -12.30 3.46
C ALA A 300 22.61 -12.72 2.70
N GLY A 301 21.93 -13.77 3.15
CA GLY A 301 20.62 -14.16 2.64
C GLY A 301 19.60 -13.03 2.74
N ALA A 302 19.48 -12.41 3.91
CA ALA A 302 18.57 -11.28 4.13
C ALA A 302 18.83 -10.13 3.14
N LEU A 303 20.09 -9.68 3.02
CA LEU A 303 20.45 -8.58 2.11
C LEU A 303 20.15 -8.90 0.63
N LYS A 304 20.45 -10.13 0.18
CA LYS A 304 20.13 -10.56 -1.19
C LYS A 304 18.62 -10.54 -1.45
N VAL A 305 17.84 -11.10 -0.52
CA VAL A 305 16.39 -11.20 -0.64
C VAL A 305 15.76 -9.82 -0.78
N PHE A 306 16.05 -8.89 0.14
CA PHE A 306 15.41 -7.57 0.12
C PHE A 306 15.91 -6.70 -1.04
N TYR A 307 17.15 -6.88 -1.50
CA TYR A 307 17.59 -6.23 -2.74
C TYR A 307 16.83 -6.76 -3.97
N ASN A 308 16.78 -8.09 -4.15
CA ASN A 308 16.13 -8.71 -5.31
C ASN A 308 14.61 -8.52 -5.31
N LEU A 309 14.02 -8.33 -4.13
CA LEU A 309 12.60 -8.04 -3.93
C LEU A 309 12.14 -6.80 -4.72
N ALA A 310 12.97 -5.76 -4.82
CA ALA A 310 12.65 -4.54 -5.56
C ALA A 310 12.28 -4.82 -7.02
N PHE A 311 13.05 -5.70 -7.67
CA PHE A 311 12.89 -6.02 -9.08
C PHE A 311 11.70 -6.95 -9.32
N LEU A 312 11.49 -7.92 -8.41
CA LEU A 312 10.36 -8.84 -8.51
C LEU A 312 9.03 -8.10 -8.33
N LEU A 313 8.90 -7.32 -7.26
CA LEU A 313 7.68 -6.54 -7.00
C LEU A 313 7.39 -5.56 -8.14
N HIS A 314 8.42 -4.96 -8.75
CA HIS A 314 8.26 -4.09 -9.93
C HIS A 314 7.72 -4.85 -11.15
N LYS A 315 8.22 -6.06 -11.40
CA LYS A 315 7.71 -6.90 -12.50
C LYS A 315 6.28 -7.35 -12.21
N MET A 316 5.93 -7.65 -10.97
CA MET A 316 4.53 -7.92 -10.57
C MET A 316 3.62 -6.73 -10.89
N ALA A 317 4.03 -5.51 -10.52
CA ALA A 317 3.27 -4.30 -10.82
C ALA A 317 3.13 -4.00 -12.32
N LYS A 318 4.09 -4.42 -13.15
CA LYS A 318 4.05 -4.23 -14.60
C LYS A 318 3.25 -5.30 -15.35
N LEU A 319 3.22 -6.53 -14.85
CA LEU A 319 2.62 -7.68 -15.54
C LEU A 319 1.13 -7.87 -15.23
N THR A 320 0.57 -7.14 -14.25
CA THR A 320 -0.88 -7.15 -14.00
C THR A 320 -1.64 -6.55 -15.19
N LYS A 321 -2.80 -7.13 -15.53
CA LYS A 321 -3.73 -6.60 -16.53
C LYS A 321 -4.70 -5.56 -15.97
N ARG A 322 -4.56 -5.20 -14.70
CA ARG A 322 -5.44 -4.23 -14.04
C ARG A 322 -5.26 -2.85 -14.67
N SER A 323 -6.32 -2.36 -15.29
CA SER A 323 -6.36 -1.09 -16.02
C SER A 323 -6.34 0.14 -15.11
N ASP A 324 -7.01 0.07 -13.95
CA ASP A 324 -7.24 1.24 -13.11
C ASP A 324 -6.77 1.06 -11.66
N ALA A 325 -6.18 2.14 -11.14
CA ALA A 325 -5.85 2.26 -9.73
C ALA A 325 -7.12 2.30 -8.87
N CYS A 326 -7.07 1.68 -7.70
CA CYS A 326 -8.10 1.77 -6.67
C CYS A 326 -7.45 2.41 -5.46
N ASP A 327 -7.87 3.61 -5.12
CA ASP A 327 -7.34 4.31 -3.95
C ASP A 327 -7.90 3.78 -2.63
N LEU A 328 -8.84 2.81 -2.67
CA LEU A 328 -9.35 2.18 -1.45
C LEU A 328 -8.25 1.38 -0.76
N VAL A 329 -8.02 1.73 0.49
CA VAL A 329 -7.14 1.00 1.39
C VAL A 329 -7.99 -0.02 2.18
N PRO A 330 -7.60 -1.30 2.26
CA PRO A 330 -8.39 -2.32 2.95
C PRO A 330 -8.68 -1.93 4.40
N PHE A 331 -9.93 -2.09 4.83
CA PHE A 331 -10.43 -1.72 6.16
C PHE A 331 -10.31 -0.23 6.52
N VAL A 332 -9.98 0.65 5.58
CA VAL A 332 -9.99 2.10 5.78
C VAL A 332 -11.26 2.68 5.17
N PRO A 333 -12.02 3.48 5.94
CA PRO A 333 -13.13 4.25 5.40
C PRO A 333 -12.68 5.23 4.32
N ASP A 334 -13.30 5.14 3.15
CA ASP A 334 -13.33 6.19 2.13
C ASP A 334 -14.65 6.94 2.27
N GLU A 335 -14.59 8.20 2.68
CA GLU A 335 -15.78 9.00 3.02
C GLU A 335 -15.88 10.23 2.12
N ASN A 336 -17.07 10.42 1.54
CA ASN A 336 -17.48 11.67 0.92
C ASN A 336 -18.81 12.13 1.51
N GLU A 337 -19.31 13.27 1.06
CA GLU A 337 -20.56 13.86 1.58
C GLU A 337 -21.75 12.90 1.52
N LYS A 338 -21.83 12.04 0.50
CA LYS A 338 -22.99 11.16 0.27
C LYS A 338 -22.84 9.79 0.93
N ARG A 339 -21.63 9.25 1.01
CA ARG A 339 -21.41 7.86 1.42
C ARG A 339 -20.04 7.63 2.03
N LYS A 340 -19.98 6.61 2.88
CA LYS A 340 -18.77 5.95 3.35
C LYS A 340 -18.69 4.57 2.70
N ILE A 341 -17.52 4.24 2.15
CA ILE A 341 -17.22 2.93 1.57
C ILE A 341 -16.07 2.31 2.35
N VAL A 342 -16.19 1.04 2.71
CA VAL A 342 -15.13 0.26 3.35
C VAL A 342 -14.96 -1.05 2.58
N LEU A 343 -13.75 -1.28 2.07
CA LEU A 343 -13.40 -2.55 1.46
C LEU A 343 -13.03 -3.56 2.56
N LEU A 344 -13.89 -4.57 2.75
CA LEU A 344 -13.72 -5.60 3.77
C LEU A 344 -13.33 -6.94 3.12
N ASP A 345 -13.30 -8.00 3.93
CA ASP A 345 -12.91 -9.34 3.51
C ASP A 345 -14.02 -10.02 2.70
N GLY A 346 -13.99 -9.84 1.38
CA GLY A 346 -14.90 -10.48 0.43
C GLY A 346 -16.15 -9.68 0.07
N PHE A 347 -16.40 -8.55 0.73
CA PHE A 347 -17.52 -7.65 0.43
C PHE A 347 -17.14 -6.18 0.65
N ILE A 348 -17.93 -5.28 0.08
CA ILE A 348 -17.83 -3.84 0.31
C ILE A 348 -18.94 -3.44 1.26
N GLU A 349 -18.61 -2.79 2.37
CA GLU A 349 -19.60 -2.13 3.22
C GLU A 349 -19.80 -0.69 2.71
N ARG A 350 -21.04 -0.33 2.42
CA ARG A 350 -21.45 1.02 2.04
C ARG A 350 -22.40 1.57 3.10
N THR A 351 -22.05 2.71 3.68
CA THR A 351 -22.95 3.47 4.56
C THR A 351 -23.40 4.73 3.85
N ILE A 352 -24.71 4.89 3.66
CA ILE A 352 -25.30 6.10 3.08
C ILE A 352 -25.38 7.18 4.15
N GLN A 353 -24.80 8.35 3.86
CA GLN A 353 -24.85 9.52 4.74
C GLN A 353 -26.12 10.32 4.47
N ARG A 354 -26.79 10.77 5.53
CA ARG A 354 -27.86 11.77 5.41
C ARG A 354 -27.21 13.12 5.11
N THR A 355 -27.26 13.56 3.87
CA THR A 355 -26.83 14.93 3.50
C THR A 355 -27.97 15.91 3.75
N GLN A 356 -27.64 17.18 3.99
CA GLN A 356 -28.65 18.26 4.10
C GLN A 356 -29.46 18.44 2.80
N SER A 357 -28.88 18.03 1.65
CA SER A 357 -29.51 18.07 0.32
C SER A 357 -30.32 16.81 -0.04
N GLY A 358 -30.12 15.70 0.66
CA GLY A 358 -30.81 14.44 0.46
C GLY A 358 -31.91 14.28 1.51
N GLY A 359 -33.17 14.55 1.12
CA GLY A 359 -34.30 14.37 2.02
C GLY A 359 -34.55 12.90 2.37
N GLU A 360 -35.44 12.65 3.35
CA GLU A 360 -35.83 11.30 3.78
C GLU A 360 -36.30 10.42 2.61
N MET A 361 -36.93 11.04 1.61
CA MET A 361 -37.35 10.38 0.37
C MET A 361 -36.20 9.70 -0.41
N ASP A 362 -34.97 10.23 -0.35
CA ASP A 362 -33.85 9.61 -1.06
C ASP A 362 -33.29 8.40 -0.32
N VAL A 363 -33.33 8.42 1.02
CA VAL A 363 -32.98 7.26 1.86
C VAL A 363 -34.00 6.13 1.70
N GLU A 364 -35.30 6.46 1.70
CA GLU A 364 -36.37 5.48 1.46
C GLU A 364 -36.28 4.86 0.07
N ARG A 365 -35.98 5.67 -0.95
CA ARG A 365 -35.72 5.16 -2.30
C ARG A 365 -34.54 4.20 -2.30
N LEU A 366 -33.38 4.61 -1.77
CA LEU A 366 -32.19 3.75 -1.76
C LEU A 366 -32.46 2.46 -0.99
N LYS A 367 -33.17 2.54 0.13
CA LYS A 367 -33.62 1.37 0.87
C LYS A 367 -34.46 0.45 -0.02
N SER A 368 -35.44 0.97 -0.75
CA SER A 368 -36.25 0.17 -1.68
C SER A 368 -35.42 -0.47 -2.79
N VAL A 369 -34.43 0.24 -3.33
CA VAL A 369 -33.46 -0.31 -4.31
C VAL A 369 -32.70 -1.49 -3.73
N TYR A 370 -32.14 -1.34 -2.52
CA TYR A 370 -31.36 -2.41 -1.88
C TYR A 370 -32.22 -3.58 -1.40
N ASP A 371 -33.44 -3.33 -0.88
CA ASP A 371 -34.42 -4.38 -0.57
C ASP A 371 -34.76 -5.19 -1.84
N THR A 372 -34.93 -4.50 -2.99
CA THR A 372 -35.20 -5.15 -4.27
C THR A 372 -34.03 -6.01 -4.74
N LEU A 373 -32.79 -5.49 -4.65
CA LEU A 373 -31.59 -6.27 -4.97
C LEU A 373 -31.42 -7.48 -4.04
N GLN A 374 -31.70 -7.33 -2.75
CA GLN A 374 -31.62 -8.43 -1.79
C GLN A 374 -32.66 -9.52 -2.06
N GLY A 375 -33.83 -9.13 -2.57
CA GLY A 375 -34.90 -10.06 -2.93
C GLY A 375 -34.70 -10.81 -4.25
N LEU A 376 -33.63 -10.52 -5.01
CA LEU A 376 -33.25 -11.31 -6.19
C LEU A 376 -32.58 -12.61 -5.70
N ASP A 377 -33.43 -13.61 -5.45
CA ASP A 377 -33.15 -14.89 -4.80
C ASP A 377 -31.97 -15.70 -5.40
N GLU A 378 -31.33 -16.50 -4.54
CA GLU A 378 -30.16 -17.38 -4.77
C GLU A 378 -30.46 -18.52 -5.77
N SER A 379 -31.73 -18.79 -6.06
CA SER A 379 -32.20 -19.82 -6.99
C SER A 379 -32.29 -19.36 -8.45
N SER A 380 -32.10 -18.07 -8.70
CA SER A 380 -32.23 -17.45 -10.02
C SER A 380 -30.98 -17.71 -10.89
N PRO A 381 -31.11 -17.77 -12.23
CA PRO A 381 -29.95 -17.69 -13.13
C PRO A 381 -29.08 -16.49 -12.79
N VAL A 382 -27.76 -16.61 -13.01
CA VAL A 382 -26.77 -15.53 -12.76
C VAL A 382 -27.31 -14.19 -13.31
N THR A 383 -27.68 -13.29 -12.40
CA THR A 383 -28.35 -12.03 -12.77
C THR A 383 -27.40 -11.01 -13.36
N HIS A 384 -26.09 -11.16 -13.12
CA HIS A 384 -25.05 -10.17 -13.44
C HIS A 384 -25.26 -8.81 -12.75
N LEU A 385 -26.04 -8.77 -11.67
CA LEU A 385 -26.19 -7.62 -10.77
C LEU A 385 -25.38 -7.85 -9.50
N GLN A 386 -24.98 -6.77 -8.82
CA GLN A 386 -24.38 -6.87 -7.49
C GLN A 386 -25.44 -7.31 -6.47
N THR A 387 -25.09 -8.29 -5.64
CA THR A 387 -25.90 -8.85 -4.57
C THR A 387 -25.74 -8.07 -3.28
N VAL A 388 -26.83 -7.97 -2.51
CA VAL A 388 -26.86 -7.43 -1.16
C VAL A 388 -26.78 -8.59 -0.17
N GLU A 389 -25.61 -8.79 0.44
CA GLU A 389 -25.39 -9.81 1.47
C GLU A 389 -26.16 -9.48 2.75
N LYS A 390 -26.19 -8.17 3.07
CA LYS A 390 -26.83 -7.67 4.28
C LYS A 390 -27.26 -6.24 4.11
N LEU A 391 -28.46 -5.95 4.61
CA LEU A 391 -29.01 -4.62 4.69
C LEU A 391 -29.36 -4.32 6.15
N SER A 392 -28.92 -3.18 6.66
CA SER A 392 -29.25 -2.75 8.02
C SER A 392 -29.43 -1.24 8.12
N VAL A 393 -30.30 -0.82 9.03
CA VAL A 393 -30.52 0.59 9.36
C VAL A 393 -29.97 0.83 10.76
N LYS A 394 -29.01 1.75 10.89
CA LYS A 394 -28.45 2.13 12.19
C LYS A 394 -29.46 2.94 13.00
N ARG A 395 -29.25 3.04 14.32
CA ARG A 395 -30.11 3.81 15.24
C ARG A 395 -30.24 5.29 14.86
N ASP A 396 -29.24 5.83 14.18
CA ASP A 396 -29.21 7.20 13.66
C ASP A 396 -29.87 7.36 12.28
N GLY A 397 -30.54 6.30 11.78
CA GLY A 397 -31.24 6.30 10.50
C GLY A 397 -30.36 6.12 9.27
N ARG A 398 -29.04 5.88 9.44
CA ARG A 398 -28.15 5.60 8.30
C ARG A 398 -28.36 4.19 7.77
N LEU A 399 -28.43 4.07 6.44
CA LEU A 399 -28.50 2.79 5.74
C LEU A 399 -27.10 2.22 5.56
N VAL A 400 -26.91 0.94 5.88
CA VAL A 400 -25.66 0.19 5.71
C VAL A 400 -25.94 -1.05 4.89
N VAL A 401 -25.13 -1.24 3.86
CA VAL A 401 -25.27 -2.32 2.89
C VAL A 401 -23.95 -3.04 2.74
N GLU A 402 -23.97 -4.37 2.81
CA GLU A 402 -22.84 -5.24 2.47
C GLU A 402 -23.05 -5.80 1.06
N LEU A 403 -22.11 -5.54 0.16
CA LEU A 403 -22.25 -5.80 -1.28
C LEU A 403 -21.20 -6.80 -1.78
N SER A 404 -21.64 -7.79 -2.55
CA SER A 404 -20.80 -8.79 -3.22
C SER A 404 -21.41 -9.15 -4.60
N PRO A 405 -20.67 -9.77 -5.54
CA PRO A 405 -19.22 -10.00 -5.50
C PRO A 405 -18.44 -8.68 -5.68
N ILE A 406 -17.13 -8.76 -5.41
CA ILE A 406 -16.19 -7.68 -5.70
C ILE A 406 -15.51 -7.96 -7.05
N GLY A 407 -15.58 -7.01 -7.96
CA GLY A 407 -14.88 -7.04 -9.24
C GLY A 407 -13.94 -5.84 -9.41
N TYR A 408 -13.21 -5.80 -10.52
CA TYR A 408 -12.39 -4.66 -10.91
C TYR A 408 -12.77 -4.13 -12.29
N LEU A 409 -12.49 -2.85 -12.54
CA LEU A 409 -12.75 -2.22 -13.83
C LEU A 409 -11.82 -2.81 -14.90
N ARG A 410 -12.42 -3.45 -15.91
CA ARG A 410 -11.73 -3.97 -17.09
C ARG A 410 -12.65 -3.90 -18.31
N LEU A 411 -12.16 -3.28 -19.38
CA LEU A 411 -12.84 -3.28 -20.66
C LEU A 411 -12.79 -4.68 -21.30
N PRO A 412 -13.88 -5.15 -21.95
CA PRO A 412 -13.84 -6.39 -22.70
C PRO A 412 -12.90 -6.26 -23.91
N THR A 413 -12.21 -7.35 -24.24
CA THR A 413 -11.52 -7.47 -25.53
C THR A 413 -12.55 -7.70 -26.66
N ILE A 414 -12.10 -7.62 -27.92
CA ILE A 414 -12.96 -7.86 -29.08
C ILE A 414 -13.62 -9.24 -29.00
N ASP A 415 -12.87 -10.26 -28.61
CA ASP A 415 -13.35 -11.64 -28.50
C ASP A 415 -14.36 -11.83 -27.35
N GLU A 416 -14.28 -10.98 -26.33
CA GLU A 416 -15.14 -11.02 -25.15
C GLU A 416 -16.40 -10.14 -25.29
N LEU A 417 -16.49 -9.29 -26.33
CA LEU A 417 -17.54 -8.29 -26.47
C LEU A 417 -18.94 -8.92 -26.47
N SER A 418 -19.12 -10.03 -27.18
CA SER A 418 -20.41 -10.72 -27.25
C SER A 418 -20.83 -11.28 -25.89
N GLU A 419 -19.88 -11.80 -25.11
CA GLU A 419 -20.15 -12.34 -23.78
C GLU A 419 -20.43 -11.23 -22.77
N TRP A 420 -19.61 -10.18 -22.79
CA TRP A 420 -19.85 -8.97 -22.00
C TRP A 420 -21.24 -8.38 -22.26
N LEU A 421 -21.62 -8.23 -23.54
CA LEU A 421 -22.92 -7.66 -23.91
C LEU A 421 -24.06 -8.56 -23.44
N ARG A 422 -23.92 -9.88 -23.54
CA ARG A 422 -24.89 -10.85 -23.02
C ARG A 422 -25.08 -10.69 -21.50
N HIS A 423 -23.98 -10.53 -20.74
CA HIS A 423 -24.04 -10.31 -19.30
C HIS A 423 -24.74 -8.99 -18.95
N MET A 424 -24.40 -7.90 -19.63
CA MET A 424 -25.01 -6.58 -19.38
C MET A 424 -26.50 -6.55 -19.75
N LEU A 425 -26.88 -7.12 -20.89
CA LEU A 425 -28.29 -7.23 -21.28
C LEU A 425 -29.08 -8.13 -20.32
N THR A 426 -28.45 -9.15 -19.76
CA THR A 426 -29.06 -9.99 -18.71
C THR A 426 -29.29 -9.18 -17.44
N ALA A 427 -28.29 -8.43 -16.97
CA ALA A 427 -28.41 -7.54 -15.82
C ALA A 427 -29.56 -6.53 -15.98
N LEU A 428 -29.64 -5.86 -17.14
CA LEU A 428 -30.71 -4.91 -17.43
C LEU A 428 -32.07 -5.58 -17.53
N LYS A 429 -32.17 -6.76 -18.14
CA LYS A 429 -33.43 -7.51 -18.20
C LYS A 429 -33.98 -7.77 -16.78
N TYR A 430 -33.13 -8.23 -15.86
CA TYR A 430 -33.55 -8.47 -14.48
C TYR A 430 -33.92 -7.17 -13.77
N TRP A 431 -33.07 -6.14 -13.87
CA TRP A 431 -33.31 -4.88 -13.18
C TRP A 431 -34.57 -4.14 -13.67
N HIS A 432 -34.78 -4.14 -15.00
CA HIS A 432 -36.00 -3.60 -15.62
C HIS A 432 -37.23 -4.43 -15.24
N GLY A 433 -37.09 -5.75 -15.12
CA GLY A 433 -38.12 -6.66 -14.62
C GLY A 433 -38.58 -6.35 -13.20
N CYS A 434 -37.68 -5.80 -12.36
CA CYS A 434 -38.01 -5.27 -11.03
C CYS A 434 -38.63 -3.87 -11.04
N GLY A 435 -38.84 -3.27 -12.22
CA GLY A 435 -39.45 -1.95 -12.37
C GLY A 435 -38.48 -0.78 -12.16
N TYR A 436 -37.17 -1.02 -12.22
CA TYR A 436 -36.14 0.01 -12.05
C TYR A 436 -35.34 0.26 -13.34
N CYS A 437 -35.05 1.53 -13.62
CA CYS A 437 -33.95 1.90 -14.51
C CYS A 437 -32.67 2.02 -13.68
N HIS A 438 -31.52 1.66 -14.23
CA HIS A 438 -30.22 1.92 -13.60
C HIS A 438 -29.90 3.41 -13.61
N GLY A 439 -30.09 4.09 -14.75
CA GLY A 439 -29.91 5.53 -14.89
C GLY A 439 -28.47 6.03 -14.83
N ASP A 440 -27.46 5.16 -14.83
CA ASP A 440 -26.06 5.57 -14.78
C ASP A 440 -25.13 4.49 -15.34
N ILE A 441 -25.48 3.91 -16.48
CA ILE A 441 -24.65 2.89 -17.11
C ILE A 441 -23.45 3.56 -17.75
N ARG A 442 -22.26 3.08 -17.38
CA ARG A 442 -20.96 3.57 -17.84
C ARG A 442 -19.88 2.60 -17.38
N TRP A 443 -18.70 2.70 -17.98
CA TRP A 443 -17.59 1.80 -17.69
C TRP A 443 -17.29 1.62 -16.20
N ARG A 444 -17.25 2.70 -15.41
CA ARG A 444 -16.94 2.58 -13.97
C ARG A 444 -17.98 1.82 -13.12
N ASN A 445 -19.18 1.60 -13.66
CA ASN A 445 -20.25 0.86 -13.01
C ASN A 445 -20.34 -0.60 -13.55
N ILE A 446 -19.35 -1.04 -14.34
CA ILE A 446 -19.26 -2.40 -14.87
C ILE A 446 -17.92 -2.99 -14.47
N VAL A 447 -17.94 -4.13 -13.77
CA VAL A 447 -16.72 -4.77 -13.26
C VAL A 447 -16.61 -6.20 -13.72
N LEU A 448 -15.38 -6.67 -13.93
CA LEU A 448 -15.09 -8.09 -14.13
C LEU A 448 -14.87 -8.75 -12.77
N VAL A 449 -15.57 -9.85 -12.54
CA VAL A 449 -15.39 -10.76 -11.42
C VAL A 449 -14.67 -12.01 -11.93
N PRO A 450 -13.39 -12.21 -11.59
CA PRO A 450 -12.71 -13.45 -11.93
C PRO A 450 -13.06 -14.53 -10.91
N THR A 451 -13.34 -15.74 -11.36
CA THR A 451 -13.48 -16.95 -10.52
C THR A 451 -12.38 -17.95 -10.89
N SER A 452 -12.34 -19.12 -10.24
CA SER A 452 -11.44 -20.18 -10.69
C SER A 452 -11.93 -20.79 -11.98
N GLY A 453 -11.21 -20.50 -13.07
CA GLY A 453 -11.43 -21.07 -14.39
C GLY A 453 -12.33 -20.28 -15.33
N PHE A 454 -13.07 -19.26 -14.83
CA PHE A 454 -13.85 -18.37 -15.69
C PHE A 454 -13.93 -16.95 -15.11
N SER A 455 -14.59 -16.05 -15.82
CA SER A 455 -14.87 -14.71 -15.34
C SER A 455 -16.19 -14.21 -15.91
N TYR A 456 -16.87 -13.34 -15.19
CA TYR A 456 -18.13 -12.76 -15.66
C TYR A 456 -18.19 -11.28 -15.29
N TRP A 457 -19.00 -10.53 -16.03
CA TRP A 457 -19.19 -9.11 -15.78
C TRP A 457 -20.42 -8.90 -14.91
N VAL A 458 -20.33 -7.89 -14.04
CA VAL A 458 -21.38 -7.50 -13.10
C VAL A 458 -21.61 -6.00 -13.23
N LEU A 459 -22.88 -5.62 -13.30
CA LEU A 459 -23.34 -4.24 -13.20
C LEU A 459 -23.49 -3.87 -11.71
N ILE A 460 -22.82 -2.80 -11.29
CA ILE A 460 -22.71 -2.35 -9.90
C ILE A 460 -23.22 -0.91 -9.76
N ASP A 461 -23.29 -0.42 -8.51
CA ASP A 461 -23.64 0.97 -8.18
C ASP A 461 -25.06 1.40 -8.61
N MET A 462 -26.06 0.72 -8.05
CA MET A 462 -27.48 0.99 -8.28
C MET A 462 -27.99 2.28 -7.59
N ASP A 463 -27.11 3.10 -7.00
CA ASP A 463 -27.49 4.29 -6.20
C ASP A 463 -28.30 5.32 -7.00
N GLU A 464 -28.08 5.40 -8.31
CA GLU A 464 -28.81 6.31 -9.22
C GLU A 464 -30.11 5.70 -9.77
N SER A 465 -30.43 4.46 -9.37
CA SER A 465 -31.60 3.76 -9.87
C SER A 465 -32.91 4.43 -9.47
N ARG A 466 -33.84 4.49 -10.41
CA ARG A 466 -35.16 5.13 -10.25
C ARG A 466 -36.21 4.33 -10.99
N GLN A 467 -37.42 4.33 -10.48
CA GLN A 467 -38.57 3.84 -11.23
C GLN A 467 -38.78 4.72 -12.48
N PRO A 468 -39.26 4.16 -13.60
CA PRO A 468 -39.44 4.90 -14.84
C PRO A 468 -40.40 6.10 -14.64
N ASN A 469 -40.12 7.19 -15.34
CA ASN A 469 -40.85 8.46 -15.34
C ASN A 469 -40.84 9.25 -14.01
N THR A 470 -40.13 8.79 -12.97
CA THR A 470 -40.05 9.48 -11.67
C THR A 470 -38.99 10.58 -11.62
N THR A 471 -38.00 10.54 -12.51
CA THR A 471 -36.93 11.55 -12.58
C THR A 471 -36.74 12.07 -14.01
N THR A 472 -36.03 13.19 -14.12
CA THR A 472 -35.64 13.81 -15.38
C THR A 472 -34.13 13.68 -15.55
N ILE A 473 -33.69 13.33 -16.75
CA ILE A 473 -32.27 13.20 -17.08
C ILE A 473 -31.63 14.58 -17.03
N ARG A 474 -30.65 14.75 -16.14
CA ARG A 474 -29.93 16.02 -15.93
C ARG A 474 -28.47 16.00 -16.39
N TRP A 475 -27.90 14.83 -16.66
CA TRP A 475 -26.52 14.73 -17.14
C TRP A 475 -26.39 15.20 -18.60
N ASN A 476 -25.19 15.63 -18.98
CA ASN A 476 -24.89 16.17 -20.31
C ASN A 476 -24.93 15.07 -21.37
N HIS A 477 -26.09 14.84 -21.97
CA HIS A 477 -26.35 13.78 -22.93
C HIS A 477 -27.48 14.19 -23.87
N ARG A 478 -27.61 13.49 -25.01
CA ARG A 478 -28.63 13.78 -26.04
C ARG A 478 -30.09 13.69 -25.55
N TYR A 479 -30.31 13.14 -24.36
CA TYR A 479 -31.63 13.00 -23.72
C TYR A 479 -31.81 13.90 -22.50
N HIS A 480 -30.97 14.93 -22.36
CA HIS A 480 -31.15 15.94 -21.32
C HIS A 480 -32.59 16.48 -21.35
N GLY A 481 -33.24 16.56 -20.17
CA GLY A 481 -34.62 17.00 -20.04
C GLY A 481 -35.69 15.91 -20.28
N HIS A 482 -35.31 14.73 -20.77
CA HIS A 482 -36.24 13.61 -20.90
C HIS A 482 -36.58 12.99 -19.54
N LYS A 483 -37.77 12.40 -19.43
CA LYS A 483 -38.10 11.50 -18.32
C LYS A 483 -37.33 10.19 -18.46
N LEU A 484 -36.67 9.75 -17.38
CA LEU A 484 -35.91 8.50 -17.39
C LEU A 484 -36.85 7.31 -17.62
N ARG A 485 -36.44 6.38 -18.48
CA ARG A 485 -37.18 5.18 -18.92
C ARG A 485 -36.17 4.10 -19.30
N PHE A 486 -36.59 2.84 -19.35
CA PHE A 486 -35.75 1.66 -19.65
C PHE A 486 -34.90 1.81 -20.92
N GLN A 487 -35.44 2.42 -21.98
CA GLN A 487 -34.71 2.65 -23.24
C GLN A 487 -33.44 3.50 -23.09
N HIS A 488 -33.36 4.34 -22.05
CA HIS A 488 -32.20 5.18 -21.82
C HIS A 488 -31.01 4.37 -21.31
N ASP A 489 -31.26 3.34 -20.50
CA ASP A 489 -30.23 2.38 -20.08
C ASP A 489 -29.65 1.67 -21.31
N LEU A 490 -30.49 1.24 -22.25
CA LEU A 490 -30.04 0.61 -23.51
C LEU A 490 -29.30 1.55 -24.46
N CYS A 491 -29.46 2.87 -24.31
CA CYS A 491 -28.67 3.84 -25.07
C CYS A 491 -27.35 4.19 -24.40
N GLN A 492 -27.25 3.97 -23.07
CA GLN A 492 -26.03 4.18 -22.30
C GLN A 492 -25.09 2.97 -22.39
N LEU A 493 -25.66 1.77 -22.40
CA LEU A 493 -24.97 0.53 -22.75
C LEU A 493 -24.52 0.58 -24.22
#